data_AF-A0A7W0MX98-F1
#
_entry.id   AF-A0A7W0MX98-F1
#
_cell.length_a   1.000
_cell.length_b   1.000
_cell.length_c   1.000
_cell.angle_alpha   90.00
_cell.angle_beta   90.00
_cell.angle_gamma   90.00
#
_symmetry.space_group_name_H-M   'P 1'
#
loop_
_entity.id
_entity.type
_entity.pdbx_description
1 polymer ?
#
loop_
_entity_poly.entity_id
_entity_poly.type
_entity_poly.pdbx_seq_one_letter_code
_entity_poly.pdbx_strand_id
1 'polypeptide(L)' 'MAFVRGFGRFWYDFIVGDDWKIAAGVVAALGITAVLVANEAFGDSALIVIGAAGIVAGFVTSLVVDVRRS' A
#
# COMPACT_ATOMS: atom_id res chain seq x y z
N MET A 1 -24.91 20.52 7.12
CA MET A 1 -23.44 20.66 7.31
C MET A 1 -22.81 19.50 8.08
N ALA A 2 -23.46 18.93 9.11
CA ALA A 2 -22.89 17.82 9.90
C ALA A 2 -22.72 16.50 9.11
N PHE A 3 -23.66 16.17 8.22
CA PHE A 3 -23.62 14.92 7.45
C PHE A 3 -22.45 14.83 6.48
N VAL A 4 -22.15 15.90 5.75
CA VAL A 4 -21.01 15.94 4.81
C VAL A 4 -19.68 15.78 5.56
N ARG A 5 -19.58 16.39 6.75
CA ARG A 5 -18.39 16.30 7.59
C ARG A 5 -18.21 14.91 8.20
N GLY A 6 -19.29 14.26 8.63
CA GLY A 6 -19.28 12.88 9.13
C GLY A 6 -18.94 11.88 8.03
N PHE A 7 -19.50 12.07 6.83
CA PHE A 7 -19.23 11.21 5.67
C PHE A 7 -17.76 11.34 5.22
N GLY A 8 -17.23 12.56 5.11
CA GLY A 8 -15.81 12.76 4.75
C GLY A 8 -14.85 12.16 5.77
N ARG A 9 -15.15 12.28 7.07
CA ARG A 9 -14.34 11.66 8.12
C ARG A 9 -14.44 10.14 8.10
N PHE A 10 -15.63 9.57 7.87
CA PHE A 10 -15.81 8.13 7.71
C PHE A 10 -14.96 7.59 6.56
N TRP A 11 -14.98 8.23 5.40
CA TRP A 11 -14.16 7.79 4.26
C TRP A 11 -12.66 7.92 4.52
N TYR A 12 -12.24 8.97 5.21
CA TYR A 12 -10.84 9.12 5.63
C TYR A 12 -10.45 8.01 6.61
N ASP A 13 -11.24 7.78 7.66
CA ASP A 13 -10.97 6.74 8.66
C ASP A 13 -11.08 5.31 8.07
N PHE A 14 -11.91 5.11 7.04
CA PHE A 14 -12.06 3.81 6.35
C PHE A 14 -10.93 3.52 5.36
N ILE A 15 -10.52 4.51 4.55
CA ILE A 15 -9.49 4.34 3.52
C ILE A 15 -8.09 4.50 4.11
N VAL A 16 -7.88 5.51 4.95
CA VAL A 16 -6.58 5.85 5.52
C VAL A 16 -6.36 5.11 6.83
N GLY A 17 -7.41 4.92 7.63
CA GLY A 17 -7.28 4.35 8.97
C GLY A 17 -6.64 5.31 9.97
N ASP A 18 -6.33 4.76 11.15
CA ASP A 18 -5.71 5.48 12.27
C ASP A 18 -4.27 5.95 11.96
N ASP A 19 -3.56 5.28 11.02
CA ASP A 19 -2.17 5.62 10.65
C ASP A 19 -2.00 5.92 9.16
N TRP A 20 -1.86 7.21 8.84
CA TRP A 20 -1.65 7.72 7.48
C TRP A 20 -0.40 7.16 6.78
N LYS A 21 0.58 6.66 7.54
CA LYS A 21 1.81 6.09 6.97
C LYS A 21 1.54 4.79 6.22
N ILE A 22 0.58 4.00 6.68
CA ILE A 22 0.19 2.75 6.02
C ILE A 22 -0.46 3.07 4.67
N ALA A 23 -1.40 4.02 4.66
CA ALA A 23 -2.04 4.48 3.42
C ALA A 23 -1.02 5.05 2.43
N ALA A 24 -0.06 5.86 2.89
CA ALA A 24 1.02 6.38 2.05
C ALA A 24 1.89 5.25 1.48
N GLY A 25 2.20 4.22 2.28
CA GLY A 25 2.94 3.04 1.83
C GLY A 25 2.20 2.25 0.74
N VAL A 26 0.90 2.05 0.89
CA VAL A 26 0.06 1.37 -0.12
C VAL A 26 0.02 2.18 -1.42
N VAL A 27 -0.22 3.49 -1.34
CA VAL A 27 -0.25 4.38 -2.51
C VAL A 27 1.10 4.39 -3.23
N ALA A 28 2.21 4.44 -2.48
CA ALA A 28 3.55 4.38 -3.06
C ALA A 28 3.80 3.03 -3.76
N ALA A 29 3.44 1.90 -3.14
CA ALA A 29 3.61 0.58 -3.73
C ALA A 29 2.77 0.39 -5.01
N LEU A 30 1.51 0.83 -4.99
CA LEU A 30 0.63 0.80 -6.16
C LEU A 30 1.12 1.73 -7.27
N GLY A 31 1.57 2.94 -6.93
CA GLY A 31 2.12 3.91 -7.87
C GLY A 31 3.38 3.40 -8.57
N ILE A 32 4.32 2.82 -7.80
CA ILE A 32 5.52 2.19 -8.37
C ILE A 32 5.12 1.05 -9.31
N THR A 33 4.22 0.18 -8.89
CA THR A 33 3.75 -0.94 -9.72
C THR A 33 3.09 -0.46 -11.01
N ALA A 34 2.23 0.56 -10.93
CA ALA A 34 1.56 1.13 -12.10
C ALA A 34 2.55 1.76 -13.09
N VAL A 35 3.56 2.49 -12.60
CA VAL A 35 4.62 3.06 -13.44
C VAL A 35 5.43 1.96 -14.13
N LEU A 36 5.76 0.89 -13.42
CA LEU A 36 6.51 -0.25 -13.98
C LEU A 36 5.74 -0.96 -15.09
N VAL A 37 4.43 -1.16 -14.91
CA VAL A 37 3.55 -1.74 -15.92
C VAL A 37 3.42 -0.81 -17.14
N ALA A 38 3.17 0.48 -16.91
CA ALA A 38 2.92 1.45 -17.96
C ALA A 38 4.12 1.70 -18.88
N ASN A 39 5.35 1.48 -18.41
CA ASN A 39 6.56 1.69 -19.20
C ASN A 39 7.04 0.42 -19.91
N GLU A 40 6.30 -0.70 -19.81
CA GLU A 40 6.74 -2.02 -20.30
C GLU A 40 8.18 -2.34 -19.88
N ALA A 41 8.61 -1.80 -18.73
CA ALA A 41 10.00 -1.81 -18.31
C ALA A 41 10.51 -3.24 -18.05
N PHE A 42 9.58 -4.18 -17.86
CA PHE A 42 9.78 -5.59 -17.59
C PHE A 42 8.75 -6.42 -18.36
N GLY A 43 9.15 -7.61 -18.85
CA GLY A 43 8.19 -8.57 -19.41
C GLY A 43 7.23 -9.11 -18.34
N ASP A 44 6.03 -9.52 -18.75
CA ASP A 44 4.95 -9.98 -17.85
C ASP A 44 5.41 -10.96 -16.75
N SER A 45 6.32 -11.87 -17.10
CA SER A 45 6.88 -12.85 -16.15
C SER A 45 7.71 -12.19 -15.04
N ALA A 46 8.48 -11.15 -15.36
CA ALA A 46 9.28 -10.41 -14.39
C ALA A 46 8.40 -9.55 -13.48
N LEU A 47 7.32 -8.96 -13.99
CA LEU A 47 6.35 -8.21 -13.17
C LEU A 47 5.65 -9.11 -12.15
N ILE A 48 5.27 -10.33 -12.53
CA ILE A 48 4.68 -11.31 -11.60
C ILE A 48 5.68 -11.69 -10.50
N VAL A 49 6.92 -11.97 -10.86
CA VAL A 49 7.96 -12.37 -9.89
C VAL A 49 8.31 -11.22 -8.94
N ILE A 50 8.50 -10.01 -9.46
CA ILE A 50 8.79 -8.82 -8.64
C ILE A 50 7.60 -8.46 -7.75
N GLY A 51 6.37 -8.55 -8.27
CA GLY A 51 5.15 -8.32 -7.50
C GLY A 51 4.99 -9.32 -6.36
N ALA A 52 5.16 -10.62 -6.63
CA ALA A 52 5.12 -11.67 -5.61
C ALA A 52 6.22 -11.49 -4.55
N ALA A 53 7.45 -11.19 -4.98
CA ALA A 53 8.56 -10.90 -4.07
C ALA A 53 8.29 -9.64 -3.21
N GLY A 54 7.69 -8.61 -3.80
CA GLY A 54 7.30 -7.37 -3.10
C GLY A 54 6.24 -7.62 -2.02
N ILE A 55 5.24 -8.47 -2.29
CA ILE A 55 4.22 -8.87 -1.31
C ILE A 55 4.88 -9.61 -0.13
N VAL A 56 5.73 -10.59 -0.41
CA VAL A 56 6.44 -11.36 0.62
C VAL A 56 7.36 -10.46 1.45
N ALA A 57 8.12 -9.57 0.81
CA ALA A 57 9.00 -8.63 1.49
C ALA A 57 8.21 -7.66 2.38
N GLY A 58 7.08 -7.14 1.90
CA GLY A 58 6.18 -6.29 2.69
C GLY A 58 5.63 -7.02 3.92
N PHE A 59 5.19 -8.27 3.75
CA PHE A 59 4.71 -9.10 4.85
C PHE A 59 5.79 -9.39 5.89
N VAL A 60 6.99 -9.79 5.45
CA VAL A 60 8.13 -10.04 6.35
C VAL A 60 8.53 -8.76 7.09
N THR A 61 8.57 -7.62 6.40
CA THR A 61 8.91 -6.34 7.02
C THR A 61 7.89 -5.97 8.09
N SER A 62 6.60 -6.18 7.82
CA SER A 62 5.52 -6.01 8.80
C SER A 62 5.75 -6.88 10.05
N LEU A 63 6.01 -8.17 9.86
CA LEU A 63 6.30 -9.10 10.97
C LEU A 63 7.53 -8.66 11.78
N VAL A 64 8.61 -8.25 11.13
CA VAL A 64 9.83 -7.82 11.83
C VAL A 64 9.57 -6.54 12.62
N VAL A 65 8.80 -5.59 12.08
CA VAL A 65 8.46 -4.37 12.80
C VAL A 65 7.58 -4.68 14.01
N ASP A 66 6.62 -5.58 13.88
CA ASP A 66 5.69 -5.95 14.97
C ASP A 66 6.39 -6.72 16.09
N VAL A 67 7.26 -7.68 15.74
CA VAL A 67 8.10 -8.42 16.70
C VAL A 67 9.05 -7.50 17.46
N ARG A 68 9.62 -6.48 16.80
CA ARG A 68 10.53 -5.51 17.44
C ARG A 68 9.82 -4.49 18.34
N ARG A 69 8.50 -4.37 18.21
CA ARG A 69 7.68 -3.48 19.03
C ARG A 69 7.04 -4.17 20.24
N SER A 70 7.13 -5.50 20.31
CA SER A 70 6.68 -6.34 21.43
C SER A 70 7.81 -6.60 22.42
#